data_AF-A0A7C5K6R5-F1
#
_entry.id   AF-A0A7C5K6R5-F1
#
_cell.length_a   1.000
_cell.length_b   1.000
_cell.length_c   1.000
_cell.angle_alpha   90.00
_cell.angle_beta   90.00
_cell.angle_gamma   90.00
#
_symmetry.space_group_name_H-M   'P 1'
#
loop_
_entity.id
_entity.type
_entity.pdbx_description
1 polymer ?
#
loop_
_entity_poly.entity_id
_entity_poly.type
_entity_poly.pdbx_seq_one_letter_code
_entity_poly.pdbx_strand_id
1 'polypeptide(L)'
;MLTPEQIQQYRDDGYCVARGIFTTAELDELEHELDAIIQRRLGNKANLDATWGGDWKKDMPKTEILHTHDVQAYSAAWARVLTHDKFTAAL
;
A
#
# COMPACT_ATOMS: atom_id res chain seq x y z
N MET A 1 -2.16 -0.75 20.01
CA MET A 1 -1.99 0.62 20.50
C MET A 1 -0.52 0.97 20.51
N LEU A 2 -0.20 2.20 20.13
CA LEU A 2 1.16 2.74 20.18
C LEU A 2 1.60 2.98 21.62
N THR A 3 2.89 2.85 21.89
CA THR A 3 3.45 3.21 23.20
C THR A 3 3.60 4.74 23.30
N PRO A 4 3.68 5.31 24.53
CA PRO A 4 3.95 6.74 24.72
C PRO A 4 5.22 7.21 24.00
N GLU A 5 6.26 6.37 23.96
CA GLU A 5 7.51 6.67 23.25
C GLU A 5 7.29 6.77 21.73
N GLN A 6 6.50 5.86 21.14
CA GLN A 6 6.15 5.91 19.71
C GLN A 6 5.31 7.15 19.37
N ILE A 7 4.40 7.55 20.26
CA ILE A 7 3.60 8.77 20.10
C ILE A 7 4.50 10.01 20.15
N GLN A 8 5.44 10.04 21.09
CA GLN A 8 6.37 11.16 21.20
C GLN A 8 7.30 11.24 19.99
N GLN A 9 7.83 10.10 19.53
CA GLN A 9 8.60 10.03 18.29
C GLN A 9 7.81 10.55 17.08
N TYR A 10 6.55 10.16 16.93
CA TYR A 10 5.71 10.68 15.85
C TYR A 10 5.57 12.21 15.90
N ARG A 11 5.44 12.79 17.10
CA ARG A 11 5.36 14.26 17.26
C ARG A 11 6.65 14.97 16.91
N ASP A 12 7.79 14.36 17.22
CA ASP A 12 9.10 14.95 17.01
C ASP A 12 9.58 14.78 15.56
N ASP A 13 9.38 13.59 14.98
CA ASP A 13 9.94 13.18 13.68
C ASP A 13 8.92 13.21 12.54
N GLY A 14 7.62 13.28 12.85
CA GLY A 14 6.53 13.19 11.87
C GLY A 14 6.19 11.77 11.40
N TYR A 15 6.85 10.74 11.95
CA TYR A 15 6.56 9.33 11.67
C TYR A 15 6.91 8.43 12.88
N CYS A 16 6.28 7.25 12.95
CA CYS A 16 6.70 6.19 13.87
C CYS A 16 6.50 4.81 13.22
N VAL A 17 7.16 3.78 13.75
CA VAL A 17 7.03 2.41 13.24
C VAL A 17 6.18 1.57 14.18
N ALA A 18 4.98 1.20 13.74
CA ALA A 18 4.11 0.24 14.41
C ALA A 18 4.41 -1.18 13.90
N ARG A 19 4.81 -2.09 14.80
CA ARG A 19 5.17 -3.48 14.45
C ARG A 19 4.08 -4.45 14.89
N GLY A 20 3.95 -5.57 14.18
CA GLY A 20 3.04 -6.66 14.56
C GLY A 20 1.55 -6.32 14.41
N ILE A 21 1.22 -5.37 13.51
CA ILE A 21 -0.16 -5.01 13.20
C ILE A 21 -0.86 -6.16 12.47
N PHE A 22 -0.25 -6.68 11.41
CA PHE A 22 -0.75 -7.81 10.63
C PHE A 22 0.05 -9.07 10.92
N THR A 23 -0.61 -10.22 10.84
CA THR A 23 -0.02 -11.55 10.86
C THR A 23 0.58 -11.90 9.50
N THR A 24 1.46 -12.89 9.45
CA THR A 24 2.01 -13.40 8.18
C THR A 24 0.90 -13.86 7.23
N ALA A 25 -0.10 -14.58 7.73
CA ALA A 25 -1.21 -15.06 6.90
C ALA A 25 -2.05 -13.91 6.30
N GLU A 26 -2.29 -12.84 7.06
CA GLU A 26 -2.97 -11.65 6.53
C GLU A 26 -2.11 -10.94 5.47
N LEU A 27 -0.80 -10.85 5.67
CA LEU A 27 0.11 -10.27 4.68
C LEU A 27 0.13 -11.10 3.39
N ASP A 28 0.20 -12.43 3.50
CA ASP A 28 0.17 -13.33 2.35
C ASP A 28 -1.15 -13.18 1.56
N GLU A 29 -2.30 -13.05 2.25
CA GLU A 29 -3.61 -12.78 1.61
C GLU A 29 -3.59 -11.43 0.90
N LEU A 30 -3.10 -10.37 1.54
CA LEU A 30 -3.09 -9.02 0.98
C LEU A 30 -2.16 -8.89 -0.24
N GLU A 31 -1.01 -9.57 -0.21
CA GLU A 31 -0.07 -9.66 -1.34
C GLU A 31 -0.73 -10.37 -2.52
N HIS A 32 -1.33 -11.55 -2.29
CA HIS A 32 -2.03 -12.29 -3.32
C HIS A 32 -3.17 -11.48 -3.95
N GLU A 33 -3.97 -10.80 -3.14
CA GLU A 33 -5.09 -9.98 -3.59
C GLU A 33 -4.62 -8.75 -4.39
N LEU A 34 -3.50 -8.13 -4.00
CA LEU A 34 -2.92 -7.01 -4.76
C LEU A 34 -2.46 -7.47 -6.15
N ASP A 35 -1.76 -8.59 -6.23
CA ASP A 35 -1.33 -9.18 -7.50
C ASP A 35 -2.54 -9.50 -8.39
N ALA A 36 -3.57 -10.12 -7.82
CA ALA A 36 -4.81 -10.44 -8.54
C ALA A 36 -5.52 -9.19 -9.08
N ILE A 37 -5.53 -8.08 -8.31
CA ILE A 37 -6.05 -6.79 -8.78
C ILE A 37 -5.25 -6.29 -9.98
N ILE A 38 -3.92 -6.24 -9.88
CA ILE A 38 -3.04 -5.74 -10.95
C ILE A 38 -3.23 -6.59 -12.21
N GLN A 39 -3.18 -7.92 -12.10
CA GLN A 39 -3.35 -8.82 -13.25
C GLN A 39 -4.71 -8.63 -13.93
N ARG A 40 -5.79 -8.52 -13.16
CA ARG A 40 -7.14 -8.26 -13.72
C ARG A 40 -7.22 -6.91 -14.42
N ARG A 41 -6.59 -5.87 -13.88
CA ARG A 41 -6.62 -4.53 -14.49
C ARG A 41 -5.77 -4.47 -15.76
N LEU A 42 -4.59 -5.10 -15.76
CA LEU A 42 -3.76 -5.24 -16.97
C LEU A 42 -4.46 -6.07 -18.05
N GLY A 43 -5.11 -7.18 -17.69
CA GLY A 43 -5.90 -8.00 -18.61
C GLY A 43 -7.06 -7.22 -19.27
N ASN A 44 -7.60 -6.23 -18.55
CA ASN A 44 -8.62 -5.30 -19.07
C ASN A 44 -8.03 -4.06 -19.76
N LYS A 45 -6.71 -4.05 -20.05
CA LYS A 45 -5.99 -2.96 -20.73
C LYS A 45 -6.09 -1.61 -20.00
N ALA A 46 -6.22 -1.63 -18.67
CA ALA A 46 -6.14 -0.40 -17.88
C ALA A 46 -4.72 0.18 -17.96
N ASN A 47 -4.61 1.51 -18.06
CA ASN A 47 -3.33 2.18 -17.87
C ASN A 47 -3.02 2.28 -16.38
N LEU A 48 -2.04 1.51 -15.92
CA LEU A 48 -1.59 1.47 -14.53
C LEU A 48 -0.21 2.10 -14.34
N ASP A 49 0.43 2.53 -15.42
CA ASP A 49 1.77 3.08 -15.36
C ASP A 49 1.72 4.49 -14.75
N ALA A 50 2.17 4.59 -13.51
CA ALA A 50 2.33 5.84 -12.76
C ALA A 50 3.75 6.40 -12.84
N THR A 51 4.56 5.91 -13.80
CA THR A 51 5.90 6.42 -14.07
C THR A 51 5.87 7.93 -14.31
N TRP A 52 6.66 8.67 -13.53
CA TRP A 52 6.67 10.13 -13.61
C TRP A 52 7.02 10.62 -15.01
N GLY A 53 6.25 11.57 -15.54
CA GLY A 53 6.58 12.21 -16.81
C GLY A 53 7.72 13.24 -16.66
N GLY A 54 8.39 13.55 -17.78
CA GLY A 54 9.28 14.71 -17.86
C GLY A 54 10.38 14.57 -18.92
N ASP A 55 10.86 15.71 -19.42
CA ASP A 55 11.90 15.77 -20.47
C ASP A 55 13.24 15.15 -20.04
N TRP A 56 13.52 15.13 -18.74
CA TRP A 56 14.71 14.53 -18.15
C TRP A 56 14.82 13.01 -18.38
N LYS A 57 13.73 12.34 -18.81
CA LYS A 57 13.71 10.90 -19.10
C LYS A 57 14.20 10.51 -20.49
N LYS A 58 14.44 11.46 -21.39
CA LYS A 58 14.75 11.17 -22.81
C LYS A 58 15.96 10.24 -22.98
N ASP A 59 16.95 10.38 -22.09
CA ASP A 59 18.19 9.59 -22.13
C ASP A 59 18.24 8.49 -21.06
N MET A 60 17.14 8.24 -20.34
CA MET A 60 17.06 7.23 -19.28
C MET A 60 16.46 5.92 -19.79
N PRO A 61 16.82 4.77 -19.17
CA PRO A 61 16.15 3.50 -19.42
C PRO A 61 14.64 3.61 -19.19
N LYS A 62 13.86 2.88 -19.99
CA LYS A 62 12.42 2.79 -19.79
C LYS A 62 12.14 2.10 -18.46
N THR A 63 11.40 2.77 -17.58
CA THR A 63 10.91 2.24 -16.31
C THR A 63 9.38 2.19 -16.33
N GLU A 64 8.82 1.36 -15.46
CA GLU A 64 7.38 1.25 -15.23
C GLU A 64 7.12 1.23 -13.72
N ILE A 65 6.09 1.93 -13.28
CA ILE A 65 5.56 1.87 -11.91
C ILE A 65 4.11 1.43 -12.03
N LEU A 66 3.84 0.17 -11.72
CA LEU A 66 2.47 -0.33 -11.67
C LEU A 66 1.82 0.13 -10.37
N HIS A 67 0.78 0.94 -10.50
CA HIS A 67 0.07 1.51 -9.37
C HIS A 67 -1.44 1.42 -9.57
N THR A 68 -2.17 1.21 -8.49
CA THR A 68 -3.63 1.30 -8.49
C THR A 68 -4.11 1.98 -7.22
N HIS A 69 -5.06 2.89 -7.37
CA HIS A 69 -5.77 3.49 -6.25
C HIS A 69 -6.89 2.56 -5.78
N ASP A 70 -7.37 2.82 -4.57
CA ASP A 70 -8.60 2.27 -4.01
C ASP A 70 -8.68 0.74 -4.01
N VAL A 71 -7.61 0.06 -3.59
CA VAL A 71 -7.56 -1.42 -3.50
C VAL A 71 -8.72 -2.00 -2.66
N GLN A 72 -9.21 -1.26 -1.68
CA GLN A 72 -10.39 -1.61 -0.88
C GLN A 72 -11.68 -1.76 -1.71
N ALA A 73 -11.79 -1.09 -2.85
CA ALA A 73 -12.95 -1.20 -3.74
C ALA A 73 -12.89 -2.46 -4.62
N TYR A 74 -11.73 -3.11 -4.69
CA TYR A 74 -11.46 -4.24 -5.58
C TYR A 74 -11.22 -5.56 -4.85
N SER A 75 -10.98 -5.52 -3.53
CA SER A 75 -10.72 -6.68 -2.70
C SER A 75 -11.34 -6.52 -1.32
N ALA A 76 -12.08 -7.54 -0.89
CA ALA A 76 -12.63 -7.61 0.45
C ALA A 76 -11.52 -7.70 1.52
N ALA A 77 -10.38 -8.32 1.21
CA ALA A 77 -9.24 -8.38 2.14
C ALA A 77 -8.69 -6.98 2.42
N TRP A 78 -8.44 -6.20 1.37
CA TRP A 78 -8.02 -4.81 1.49
C TRP A 78 -9.07 -3.91 2.15
N ALA A 79 -10.37 -4.17 1.96
CA ALA A 79 -11.42 -3.47 2.68
C ALA A 79 -11.39 -3.75 4.19
N ARG A 80 -11.13 -4.99 4.61
CA ARG A 80 -11.03 -5.36 6.03
C ARG A 80 -9.87 -4.66 6.75
N VAL A 81 -8.79 -4.34 6.05
CA VAL A 81 -7.65 -3.59 6.62
C VAL A 81 -8.09 -2.25 7.20
N LEU A 82 -9.03 -1.56 6.54
CA LEU A 82 -9.54 -0.25 6.98
C LEU A 82 -10.26 -0.31 8.33
N THR A 83 -10.77 -1.48 8.70
CA THR A 83 -11.47 -1.72 9.97
C THR A 83 -10.71 -2.68 10.88
N HIS A 84 -9.44 -2.96 10.60
CA HIS A 84 -8.66 -3.93 11.37
C HIS A 84 -8.29 -3.36 12.75
N ASP A 85 -8.71 -4.03 13.83
CA ASP A 85 -8.62 -3.51 15.21
C ASP A 85 -7.23 -3.00 15.61
N LYS A 86 -6.16 -3.74 15.27
CA LYS A 86 -4.80 -3.30 15.62
C LYS A 86 -4.34 -2.11 14.78
N PHE A 87 -4.80 -2.02 13.54
CA PHE A 87 -4.43 -0.95 12.62
C PHE A 87 -5.14 0.34 13.04
N THR A 88 -6.46 0.27 13.27
CA THR A 88 -7.26 1.42 13.72
C THR A 88 -6.87 1.88 15.12
N ALA A 89 -6.45 0.98 16.01
CA ALA A 89 -5.91 1.35 17.33
C ALA A 89 -4.50 1.96 17.28
N ALA A 90 -3.88 2.07 16.10
CA ALA A 90 -2.58 2.73 15.89
C ALA A 90 -2.69 4.05 15.12
N LEU A 91 -3.90 4.43 14.68
CA LEU A 91 -4.22 5.74 14.11
C LEU A 91 -4.57 6.75 15.21
#